data_AF-A0A2Z2M3D0-F1
#
_entry.id   AF-A0A2Z2M3D0-F1
#
_cell.length_a   1.000
_cell.length_b   1.000
_cell.length_c   1.000
_cell.angle_alpha   90.00
_cell.angle_beta   90.00
_cell.angle_gamma   90.00
#
_symmetry.space_group_name_H-M   'P 1'
#
loop_
_entity.id
_entity.type
_entity.pdbx_description
1 polymer ?
#
loop_
_entity_poly.entity_id
_entity_poly.type
_entity_poly.pdbx_seq_one_letter_code
_entity_poly.pdbx_strand_id
1 'polypeptide(L)'
;MSVWAWIILIGLAVWIFDFFHNERIKHAETKTLKVAYGLGYIALGIAFLLAALLDFGLISVNSQITWLMVMLPVIALAMIALGVWHEKSQRRQ
;
A
#
# COMPACT_ATOMS: atom_id res chain seq x y z
N MET A 1 2.01 25.78 -3.01
CA MET A 1 1.71 24.37 -2.67
C MET A 1 2.41 24.04 -1.36
N SER A 2 1.71 23.32 -0.47
CA SER A 2 2.24 22.85 0.81
C SER A 2 3.47 21.96 0.61
N VAL A 3 4.47 22.03 1.50
CA VAL A 3 5.62 21.10 1.49
C VAL A 3 5.16 19.64 1.63
N TRP A 4 4.03 19.43 2.29
CA TRP A 4 3.41 18.11 2.44
C TRP A 4 2.91 17.54 1.11
N ALA A 5 2.41 18.38 0.20
CA ALA A 5 1.98 17.97 -1.14
C ALA A 5 3.12 17.33 -1.92
N TRP A 6 4.31 17.93 -1.82
CA TRP A 6 5.52 17.44 -2.46
C TRP A 6 5.99 16.12 -1.88
N ILE A 7 5.92 15.96 -0.56
CA ILE A 7 6.26 14.69 0.11
C ILE A 7 5.31 13.59 -0.33
N ILE A 8 3.99 13.86 -0.38
CA ILE A 8 2.99 12.91 -0.83
C ILE A 8 3.19 12.55 -2.31
N LEU A 9 3.47 13.54 -3.17
CA LEU A 9 3.77 13.33 -4.59
C LEU A 9 5.02 12.47 -4.80
N ILE A 10 6.11 12.75 -4.08
CA ILE A 10 7.34 11.96 -4.15
C ILE A 10 7.06 10.54 -3.65
N GLY A 11 6.33 10.38 -2.53
CA GLY A 11 5.92 9.08 -2.02
C GLY A 11 5.07 8.28 -3.01
N LEU A 12 4.11 8.94 -3.66
CA LEU A 12 3.29 8.35 -4.72
C LEU A 12 4.13 7.97 -5.93
N ALA A 13 5.06 8.83 -6.36
CA ALA A 13 5.94 8.56 -7.50
C ALA A 13 6.88 7.37 -7.23
N VAL A 14 7.46 7.29 -6.03
CA VAL A 14 8.26 6.15 -5.58
C VAL A 14 7.40 4.88 -5.53
N TRP A 15 6.19 4.97 -4.98
CA TRP A 15 5.27 3.83 -4.93
C TRP A 15 4.87 3.34 -6.33
N ILE A 16 4.55 4.26 -7.26
CA ILE A 16 4.24 3.91 -8.66
C ILE A 16 5.44 3.26 -9.33
N PHE A 17 6.63 3.86 -9.19
CA PHE A 17 7.86 3.33 -9.76
C PHE A 17 8.14 1.92 -9.26
N ASP A 18 8.04 1.72 -7.94
CA ASP A 18 8.22 0.44 -7.28
C ASP A 18 7.12 -0.57 -7.64
N PHE A 19 5.87 -0.12 -7.87
CA PHE A 19 4.78 -0.96 -8.36
C PHE A 19 5.05 -1.52 -9.77
N PHE A 20 5.56 -0.69 -10.69
CA PHE A 20 5.90 -1.14 -12.05
C PHE A 20 7.19 -1.97 -12.09
N HIS A 21 8.15 -1.68 -11.23
CA HIS A 21 9.41 -2.41 -11.12
C HIS A 21 9.35 -3.58 -10.12
N ASN A 22 8.17 -3.94 -9.61
CA ASN A 22 8.05 -4.80 -8.43
C ASN A 22 8.53 -6.25 -8.69
N GLU A 23 9.84 -6.45 -8.56
CA GLU A 23 10.47 -7.77 -8.66
C GLU A 23 10.10 -8.65 -7.47
N ARG A 24 9.67 -8.08 -6.33
CA ARG A 24 9.26 -8.83 -5.13
C ARG A 24 7.99 -9.65 -5.36
N ILE A 25 7.01 -9.11 -6.10
CA ILE A 25 5.81 -9.88 -6.50
C ILE A 25 6.19 -10.98 -7.51
N LYS A 26 7.17 -10.72 -8.38
CA LYS A 26 7.65 -11.73 -9.34
C LYS A 26 8.40 -12.88 -8.65
N HIS A 27 9.21 -12.59 -7.64
CA HIS A 27 10.06 -13.55 -6.90
C HIS A 27 9.38 -14.28 -5.74
N ALA A 28 8.17 -13.89 -5.34
CA ALA A 28 7.42 -14.63 -4.33
C ALA A 28 7.22 -16.10 -4.76
N GLU A 29 7.65 -17.06 -3.93
CA GLU A 29 7.65 -18.49 -4.28
C GLU A 29 6.24 -19.08 -4.33
N THR A 30 5.29 -18.53 -3.56
CA THR A 30 3.92 -19.05 -3.44
C THR A 30 2.88 -18.10 -4.03
N LYS A 31 1.84 -18.68 -4.67
CA LYS A 31 0.69 -17.92 -5.20
C LYS A 31 0.03 -17.05 -4.12
N THR A 32 -0.04 -17.53 -2.89
CA THR A 32 -0.63 -16.83 -1.74
C THR A 32 0.13 -15.57 -1.38
N LEU A 33 1.46 -15.64 -1.38
CA LEU A 33 2.32 -14.48 -1.07
C LEU A 33 2.22 -13.42 -2.19
N LYS A 34 2.16 -13.83 -3.46
CA LYS A 34 1.95 -12.92 -4.60
C LYS A 34 0.66 -12.13 -4.47
N VAL A 35 -0.43 -12.82 -4.14
CA VAL A 35 -1.75 -12.18 -3.96
C VAL A 35 -1.74 -11.25 -2.74
N ALA A 36 -1.16 -11.67 -1.62
CA ALA A 36 -1.06 -10.85 -0.42
C ALA A 36 -0.24 -9.56 -0.65
N TYR A 37 0.91 -9.65 -1.32
CA TYR A 37 1.69 -8.47 -1.71
C TYR A 37 0.95 -7.59 -2.70
N GLY A 38 0.31 -8.17 -3.73
CA GLY A 38 -0.44 -7.41 -4.73
C GLY A 38 -1.59 -6.61 -4.10
N LEU A 39 -2.42 -7.26 -3.29
CA LEU A 39 -3.54 -6.62 -2.60
C LEU A 39 -3.07 -5.60 -1.57
N GLY A 40 -2.01 -5.89 -0.82
CA GLY A 40 -1.40 -4.94 0.13
C GLY A 40 -0.84 -3.71 -0.58
N TYR A 41 -0.16 -3.87 -1.71
CA TYR A 41 0.32 -2.74 -2.51
C TYR A 41 -0.82 -1.87 -3.02
N ILE A 42 -1.88 -2.48 -3.57
CA ILE A 42 -3.04 -1.74 -4.06
C ILE A 42 -3.69 -0.94 -2.93
N ALA A 43 -3.89 -1.54 -1.76
CA ALA A 43 -4.43 -0.85 -0.60
C ALA A 43 -3.56 0.36 -0.17
N LEU A 44 -2.23 0.21 -0.17
CA LEU A 44 -1.30 1.32 0.07
C LEU A 44 -1.41 2.41 -0.99
N GLY A 45 -1.49 2.04 -2.27
CA GLY A 45 -1.65 2.99 -3.37
C GLY A 45 -2.92 3.81 -3.25
N ILE A 46 -4.04 3.17 -2.89
CA ILE A 46 -5.32 3.87 -2.63
C ILE A 46 -5.19 4.83 -1.45
N ALA A 47 -4.50 4.45 -0.37
CA ALA A 47 -4.26 5.33 0.77
C ALA A 47 -3.44 6.58 0.38
N PHE A 48 -2.37 6.40 -0.41
CA PHE A 48 -1.57 7.51 -0.94
C PHE A 48 -2.37 8.42 -1.88
N LEU A 49 -3.21 7.84 -2.73
CA LEU A 49 -4.09 8.61 -3.61
C LEU A 49 -5.08 9.45 -2.82
N LEU A 50 -5.72 8.89 -1.79
CA LEU A 50 -6.63 9.63 -0.91
C LEU A 50 -5.91 10.78 -0.18
N ALA A 51 -4.69 10.53 0.31
CA ALA A 51 -3.86 11.57 0.93
C ALA A 51 -3.57 12.72 -0.05
N ALA A 52 -3.22 12.40 -1.29
CA ALA A 52 -2.98 13.40 -2.33
C ALA A 52 -4.25 14.19 -2.66
N LEU A 53 -5.38 13.52 -2.88
CA LEU A 53 -6.65 14.17 -3.19
C LEU A 53 -7.09 15.13 -2.08
N LEU A 54 -6.86 14.78 -0.81
CA LEU A 54 -7.13 15.66 0.32
C LEU A 54 -6.22 16.89 0.33
N ASP A 55 -4.92 16.72 0.12
CA ASP A 55 -3.96 17.82 0.19
C ASP A 55 -4.08 18.78 -1.01
N PHE A 56 -4.55 18.28 -2.16
CA PHE A 56 -4.93 19.12 -3.32
C PHE A 56 -6.32 19.77 -3.16
N GLY A 57 -7.04 19.50 -2.08
CA GLY A 57 -8.39 20.04 -1.84
C GLY A 57 -9.44 19.53 -2.82
N LEU A 58 -9.19 18.40 -3.51
CA LEU A 58 -10.11 17.78 -4.46
C LEU A 58 -11.22 17.00 -3.75
N ILE A 59 -10.98 16.57 -2.52
CA ILE A 59 -11.96 15.94 -1.64
C ILE A 59 -11.94 16.59 -0.25
N SER A 60 -13.09 16.58 0.42
CA SER A 60 -13.25 17.13 1.76
C SER A 60 -12.78 16.13 2.83
N VAL A 61 -12.10 16.62 3.87
CA VAL A 61 -11.82 15.80 5.06
C VAL A 61 -13.14 15.48 5.76
N ASN A 62 -13.49 14.20 5.80
CA ASN A 62 -14.58 13.69 6.63
C ASN A 62 -14.09 12.48 7.44
N SER A 63 -14.88 12.08 8.44
CA SER A 63 -14.51 10.97 9.33
C SER A 63 -14.25 9.67 8.56
N GLN A 64 -15.03 9.38 7.52
CA GLN A 64 -14.87 8.18 6.71
C GLN A 64 -13.53 8.15 5.97
N ILE A 65 -13.13 9.25 5.34
CA ILE A 65 -11.86 9.37 4.60
C ILE A 65 -10.69 9.28 5.55
N THR A 66 -10.76 9.94 6.71
CA THR A 66 -9.71 9.83 7.75
C THR A 66 -9.55 8.39 8.23
N TRP A 67 -10.66 7.68 8.47
CA TRP A 67 -10.62 6.27 8.83
C TRP A 67 -10.02 5.40 7.73
N LEU A 68 -10.40 5.62 6.47
CA LEU A 68 -9.86 4.89 5.32
C LEU A 68 -8.35 5.11 5.16
N MET A 69 -7.87 6.34 5.32
CA MET A 69 -6.44 6.67 5.26
C MET A 69 -5.60 5.92 6.29
N VAL A 70 -6.16 5.65 7.48
CA VAL A 70 -5.47 4.91 8.54
C VAL A 70 -5.64 3.40 8.37
N MET A 71 -6.85 2.94 8.04
CA MET A 71 -7.17 1.51 7.97
C MET A 71 -6.53 0.84 6.75
N LEU A 72 -6.48 1.50 5.59
CA LEU A 72 -5.93 0.88 4.38
C LEU A 72 -4.45 0.49 4.52
N PRO A 73 -3.54 1.34 5.05
CA PRO A 73 -2.16 0.95 5.35
C PRO A 73 -2.06 -0.15 6.40
N VAL A 74 -2.89 -0.12 7.45
CA VAL A 74 -2.91 -1.15 8.49
C VAL A 74 -3.30 -2.51 7.91
N ILE A 75 -4.34 -2.55 7.07
CA ILE A 75 -4.78 -3.75 6.37
C ILE A 75 -3.70 -4.24 5.42
N ALA A 76 -3.07 -3.34 4.65
CA ALA A 76 -1.98 -3.68 3.74
C ALA A 76 -0.81 -4.35 4.47
N LEU A 77 -0.37 -3.77 5.59
CA LEU A 77 0.68 -4.33 6.43
C LEU A 77 0.27 -5.69 7.01
N ALA A 78 -0.97 -5.82 7.47
CA ALA A 78 -1.49 -7.09 7.98
C ALA A 78 -1.51 -8.18 6.91
N MET A 79 -1.95 -7.87 5.68
CA MET A 79 -1.95 -8.81 4.57
C MET A 79 -0.54 -9.26 4.20
N ILE A 80 0.41 -8.32 4.11
CA ILE A 80 1.82 -8.63 3.85
C ILE A 80 2.39 -9.51 4.97
N ALA A 81 2.14 -9.16 6.23
CA ALA A 81 2.61 -9.92 7.38
C ALA A 81 2.05 -11.35 7.42
N LEU A 82 0.74 -11.50 7.16
CA LEU A 82 0.08 -12.81 7.08
C LEU A 82 0.63 -13.64 5.91
N GLY A 83 0.83 -13.03 4.75
CA GLY A 83 1.45 -13.70 3.61
C GLY A 83 2.84 -14.24 3.96
N VAL A 84 3.70 -13.39 4.54
CA VAL A 84 5.06 -13.77 4.96
C VAL A 84 5.04 -14.85 6.03
N TRP A 85 4.14 -14.75 7.00
CA TRP A 85 4.00 -15.76 8.06
C TRP A 85 3.56 -17.11 7.48
N HIS A 86 2.57 -17.11 6.58
CA HIS A 86 2.08 -18.32 5.93
C HIS A 86 3.19 -19.02 5.13
N GLU A 87 3.98 -18.26 4.36
CA GLU A 87 5.13 -18.80 3.64
C GLU A 87 6.20 -19.38 4.59
N LYS A 88 6.49 -18.68 5.69
CA LYS A 88 7.45 -19.17 6.70
C LYS A 88 6.96 -20.45 7.38
N SER A 89 5.65 -20.61 7.55
CA SER A 89 5.05 -21.85 8.08
C SER A 89 5.16 -23.00 7.08
N GLN A 90 4.95 -22.74 5.79
CA GLN A 90 5.06 -23.74 4.72
C GLN A 90 6.50 -24.27 4.56
N ARG A 91 7.52 -23.41 4.70
CA ARG A 91 8.94 -23.84 4.63
C ARG A 91 9.41 -24.66 5.84
N ARG A 92 8.64 -24.70 6.93
CA ARG A 92 8.97 -25.43 8.17
C ARG A 92 8.32 -26.81 8.26
N GLN A 93 7.45 -27.15 7.32
CA GLN A 93 6.84 -28.47 7.15
C GLN A 93 7.60 -29.26 6.10
#